data_AF-A0A7D3X3U9-F1
#
_entry.id   AF-A0A7D3X3U9-F1
#
_cell.length_a   1.000
_cell.length_b   1.000
_cell.length_c   1.000
_cell.angle_alpha   90.00
_cell.angle_beta   90.00
_cell.angle_gamma   90.00
#
_symmetry.space_group_name_H-M   'P 1'
#
loop_
_entity.id
_entity.type
_entity.pdbx_description
1 polymer ?
#
loop_
_entity_poly.entity_id
_entity_poly.type
_entity_poly.pdbx_seq_one_letter_code
_entity_poly.pdbx_strand_id
1 'polypeptide(L)'
;MKTPAPEAAASSTPARKRTKTRPAARRRTDENTYTDPSLRERLKTEIRAAAKGGEPGTWSARKSQLLTLAYQKAGGGYLQRHPNSKQKSLHQWTAQEWQTADEKPARRPNGTTRYLPAKAWDALTPAEKKATNAKKQAGSKAGEHTVANTAAAKRARKQAE
;
A
#
# COMPACT_ATOMS: atom_id res chain seq x y z
N MET A 1 48.51 -28.03 26.83
CA MET A 1 47.67 -28.16 25.63
C MET A 1 46.85 -26.89 25.49
N LYS A 2 47.13 -26.05 24.48
CA LYS A 2 46.44 -24.79 24.23
C LYS A 2 45.65 -24.94 22.94
N THR A 3 44.33 -24.95 23.05
CA THR A 3 43.41 -24.96 21.91
C THR A 3 43.36 -23.53 21.33
N PRO A 4 43.70 -23.31 20.05
CA PRO A 4 43.45 -22.01 19.43
C PRO A 4 41.96 -21.83 19.14
N ALA A 5 41.46 -20.62 19.39
CA ALA A 5 40.10 -20.20 19.11
C ALA A 5 39.82 -20.17 17.59
N PRO A 6 38.57 -20.44 17.13
CA PRO A 6 38.23 -20.39 15.72
C PRO A 6 38.26 -18.95 15.18
N GLU A 7 39.00 -18.81 14.09
CA GLU A 7 39.18 -17.62 13.27
C GLU A 7 37.82 -17.08 12.77
N ALA A 8 37.57 -15.79 13.01
CA ALA A 8 36.36 -15.11 12.57
C ALA A 8 36.34 -15.03 11.04
N ALA A 9 35.54 -15.90 10.40
CA ALA A 9 35.25 -15.82 8.98
C ALA A 9 34.52 -14.49 8.70
N ALA A 10 35.27 -13.50 8.24
CA ALA A 10 34.74 -12.24 7.74
C ALA A 10 33.85 -12.54 6.52
N SER A 11 32.53 -12.52 6.73
CA SER A 11 31.55 -12.60 5.66
C SER A 11 31.64 -11.34 4.79
N SER A 12 32.46 -11.42 3.74
CA SER A 12 32.47 -10.47 2.63
C SER A 12 31.14 -10.56 1.88
N THR A 13 30.14 -9.79 2.33
CA THR A 13 28.98 -9.50 1.49
C THR A 13 29.44 -8.47 0.47
N PRO A 14 29.45 -8.77 -0.84
CA PRO A 14 29.85 -7.79 -1.82
C PRO A 14 28.88 -6.60 -1.76
N ALA A 15 29.42 -5.42 -1.44
CA ALA A 15 28.68 -4.17 -1.47
C ALA A 15 28.00 -4.04 -2.83
N ARG A 16 26.66 -4.07 -2.84
CA ARG A 16 25.85 -3.90 -4.04
C ARG A 16 26.21 -2.54 -4.65
N LYS A 17 27.04 -2.55 -5.71
CA LYS A 17 27.35 -1.35 -6.50
C LYS A 17 26.03 -0.69 -6.88
N ARG A 18 25.80 0.53 -6.40
CA ARG A 18 24.65 1.38 -6.73
C ARG A 18 24.75 1.79 -8.20
N THR A 19 24.51 0.86 -9.11
CA THR A 19 24.23 1.22 -10.50
C THR A 19 22.78 1.67 -10.61
N LYS A 20 22.54 2.57 -11.57
CA LYS A 20 21.25 3.02 -12.11
C LYS A 20 20.76 4.37 -11.60
N THR A 21 21.41 5.43 -12.09
CA THR A 21 20.67 6.66 -12.40
C THR A 21 19.47 6.26 -13.25
N ARG A 22 18.24 6.51 -12.76
CA ARG A 22 17.01 6.23 -13.52
C ARG A 22 17.11 6.96 -14.86
N PRO A 23 16.82 6.32 -16.01
CA PRO A 23 16.92 6.98 -17.31
C PRO A 23 16.14 8.30 -17.28
N ALA A 24 16.70 9.36 -17.87
CA ALA A 24 16.19 10.73 -17.76
C ALA A 24 14.70 10.84 -18.14
N ALA A 25 14.27 10.09 -19.16
CA ALA A 25 12.87 9.97 -19.60
C ALA A 25 11.88 9.50 -18.51
N ARG A 26 12.37 8.87 -17.44
CA ARG A 26 11.55 8.43 -16.31
C ARG A 26 11.59 9.41 -15.14
N ARG A 27 12.30 10.54 -15.17
CA ARG A 27 12.35 11.50 -14.06
C ARG A 27 11.03 12.27 -13.95
N ARG A 28 10.54 12.44 -12.71
CA ARG A 28 9.38 13.28 -12.43
C ARG A 28 9.85 14.73 -12.39
N THR A 29 9.29 15.56 -13.24
CA THR A 29 9.43 17.02 -13.25
C THR A 29 8.06 17.61 -12.97
N ASP A 30 7.99 18.88 -12.57
CA ASP A 30 6.70 19.51 -12.30
C ASP A 30 5.82 19.53 -13.57
N GLU A 31 6.40 19.88 -14.71
CA GLU A 31 5.78 19.85 -16.05
C GLU A 31 5.12 18.53 -16.44
N ASN A 32 5.69 17.41 -15.99
CA ASN A 32 5.24 16.08 -16.37
C ASN A 32 4.51 15.33 -15.24
N THR A 33 4.25 16.03 -14.13
CA THR A 33 3.61 15.49 -12.93
C THR A 33 2.30 16.22 -12.61
N TYR A 34 2.23 17.52 -12.86
CA TYR A 34 1.12 18.39 -12.45
C TYR A 34 0.39 18.97 -13.66
N THR A 35 -0.92 19.12 -13.55
CA THR A 35 -1.75 19.71 -14.62
C THR A 35 -1.44 21.17 -14.86
N ASP A 36 -1.12 21.92 -13.78
CA ASP A 36 -0.70 23.31 -13.84
C ASP A 36 0.55 23.52 -12.95
N PRO A 37 1.75 23.34 -13.53
CA PRO A 37 3.02 23.54 -12.83
C PRO A 37 3.21 24.98 -12.36
N SER A 38 2.73 25.96 -13.14
CA SER A 38 2.87 27.39 -12.83
C SER A 38 2.04 27.79 -11.62
N LEU A 39 0.78 27.36 -11.56
CA LEU A 39 -0.08 27.53 -10.39
C LEU A 39 0.56 26.92 -9.13
N ARG A 40 1.12 25.71 -9.26
CA ARG A 40 1.73 25.02 -8.12
C ARG A 40 2.95 25.77 -7.59
N GLU A 41 3.83 26.27 -8.47
CA GLU A 41 5.02 27.00 -8.03
C GLU A 41 4.64 28.36 -7.40
N ARG A 42 3.64 29.07 -7.94
CA ARG A 42 3.10 30.29 -7.29
C ARG A 42 2.63 30.00 -5.86
N LEU A 43 1.75 29.02 -5.68
CA LEU A 43 1.24 28.63 -4.36
C LEU A 43 2.36 28.18 -3.42
N LYS A 44 3.37 27.47 -3.94
CA LYS A 44 4.53 27.04 -3.15
C LYS A 44 5.35 28.22 -2.65
N THR A 45 5.57 29.25 -3.49
CA THR A 45 6.27 30.46 -3.06
C THR A 45 5.50 31.25 -2.00
N GLU A 46 4.18 31.40 -2.17
CA GLU A 46 3.31 32.07 -1.21
C GLU A 46 3.28 31.33 0.15
N ILE A 47 3.08 30.01 0.13
CA ILE A 47 3.05 29.18 1.34
C ILE A 47 4.42 29.14 2.03
N ARG A 48 5.50 29.16 1.25
CA ARG A 48 6.85 29.23 1.79
C ARG A 48 7.07 30.56 2.52
N ALA A 49 6.64 31.68 1.96
CA ALA A 49 6.75 33.00 2.58
C ALA A 49 5.83 33.16 3.81
N ALA A 50 4.67 32.49 3.83
CA ALA A 50 3.74 32.58 4.94
C ALA A 50 4.31 31.97 6.25
N ALA A 51 3.89 32.53 7.39
CA ALA A 51 4.15 31.95 8.72
C ALA A 51 3.29 30.71 9.02
N LYS A 52 2.28 30.43 8.17
CA LYS A 52 1.37 29.30 8.36
C LYS A 52 2.08 27.99 8.03
N GLY A 53 2.11 27.09 9.01
CA GLY A 53 2.76 25.79 8.87
C GLY A 53 4.27 25.80 9.13
N GLY A 54 4.83 26.85 9.73
CA GLY A 54 6.23 26.91 10.15
C GLY A 54 6.84 28.28 9.83
N GLU A 55 8.13 28.43 10.11
CA GLU A 55 8.84 29.69 9.95
C GLU A 55 8.77 30.23 8.51
N PRO A 56 8.48 31.53 8.32
CA PRO A 56 8.55 32.19 7.01
C PRO A 56 9.85 31.89 6.26
N GLY A 57 9.76 31.66 4.95
CA GLY A 57 10.91 31.37 4.09
C GLY A 57 11.42 29.92 4.14
N THR A 58 10.99 29.11 5.11
CA THR A 58 11.37 27.69 5.23
C THR A 58 10.33 26.74 4.63
N TRP A 59 10.77 25.54 4.23
CA TRP A 59 9.88 24.49 3.73
C TRP A 59 9.73 23.36 4.76
N SER A 60 8.54 23.26 5.36
CA SER A 60 8.20 22.26 6.35
C SER A 60 7.25 21.19 5.79
N ALA A 61 7.13 20.06 6.51
CA ALA A 61 6.12 19.04 6.20
C ALA A 61 4.68 19.58 6.28
N ARG A 62 4.41 20.55 7.16
CA ARG A 62 3.08 21.15 7.26
C ARG A 62 2.78 22.05 6.07
N LYS A 63 3.77 22.78 5.57
CA LYS A 63 3.64 23.60 4.35
C LYS A 63 3.43 22.75 3.11
N SER A 64 4.06 21.57 3.00
CA SER A 64 3.80 20.67 1.87
C SER A 64 2.37 20.13 1.86
N GLN A 65 1.81 19.80 3.02
CA GLN A 65 0.40 19.43 3.15
C GLN A 65 -0.52 20.59 2.74
N LEU A 66 -0.23 21.82 3.19
CA LEU A 66 -1.00 23.01 2.80
C LEU A 66 -0.94 23.25 1.30
N LEU A 67 0.23 23.06 0.67
CA LEU A 67 0.37 23.18 -0.78
C LEU A 67 -0.51 22.18 -1.52
N THR A 68 -0.52 20.90 -1.10
CA THR A 68 -1.37 19.89 -1.73
C THR A 68 -2.85 20.30 -1.67
N LEU A 69 -3.32 20.74 -0.50
CA LEU A 69 -4.70 21.18 -0.33
C LEU A 69 -5.03 22.44 -1.14
N ALA A 70 -4.15 23.44 -1.11
CA ALA A 70 -4.34 24.70 -1.84
C ALA A 70 -4.34 24.47 -3.36
N TYR A 71 -3.41 23.65 -3.85
CA TYR A 71 -3.30 23.30 -5.26
C TYR A 71 -4.55 22.54 -5.73
N GLN A 72 -5.03 21.55 -4.96
CA GLN A 72 -6.28 20.86 -5.27
C GLN A 72 -7.49 21.81 -5.25
N LYS A 73 -7.56 22.71 -4.26
CA LYS A 73 -8.65 23.69 -4.16
C LYS A 73 -8.66 24.69 -5.32
N ALA A 74 -7.48 25.03 -5.84
CA ALA A 74 -7.31 25.92 -6.99
C ALA A 74 -7.53 25.20 -8.34
N GLY A 75 -8.02 23.96 -8.34
CA GLY A 75 -8.27 23.18 -9.56
C GLY A 75 -7.04 22.47 -10.12
N GLY A 76 -5.91 22.55 -9.43
CA GLY A 76 -4.68 21.85 -9.77
C GLY A 76 -4.77 20.36 -9.46
N GLY A 77 -4.30 19.54 -10.39
CA GLY A 77 -4.27 18.08 -10.28
C GLY A 77 -2.93 17.49 -10.69
N TYR A 78 -2.90 16.16 -10.72
CA TYR A 78 -1.77 15.38 -11.23
C TYR A 78 -2.07 14.94 -12.65
N LEU A 79 -1.07 14.99 -13.53
CA LEU A 79 -1.18 14.38 -14.85
C LEU A 79 -1.34 12.87 -14.69
N GLN A 80 -2.40 12.31 -15.30
CA GLN A 80 -2.68 10.88 -15.34
C GLN A 80 -1.59 10.20 -16.20
N ARG A 81 -0.45 9.88 -15.59
CA ARG A 81 0.53 8.98 -16.20
C ARG A 81 -0.03 7.57 -16.27
N HIS A 82 0.38 6.81 -17.27
CA HIS A 82 0.11 5.37 -17.35
C HIS A 82 0.36 4.72 -15.97
N PRO A 83 -0.67 4.11 -15.36
CA PRO A 83 -0.54 3.50 -14.04
C PRO A 83 0.58 2.48 -14.07
N ASN A 84 1.51 2.57 -13.12
CA ASN A 84 2.51 1.52 -12.96
C ASN A 84 1.85 0.22 -12.48
N SER A 85 2.55 -0.90 -12.55
CA SER A 85 1.99 -2.23 -12.19
C SER A 85 1.37 -2.27 -10.78
N LYS A 86 1.95 -1.56 -9.80
CA LYS A 86 1.40 -1.49 -8.44
C LYS A 86 0.11 -0.68 -8.38
N GLN A 87 0.03 0.43 -9.13
CA GLN A 87 -1.21 1.23 -9.24
C GLN A 87 -2.32 0.44 -9.93
N LYS A 88 -1.99 -0.33 -10.97
CA LYS A 88 -2.97 -1.23 -11.63
C LYS A 88 -3.47 -2.29 -10.65
N SER A 89 -2.57 -2.96 -9.94
CA SER A 89 -2.93 -3.96 -8.93
C SER A 89 -3.79 -3.36 -7.81
N LEU A 90 -3.47 -2.15 -7.34
CA LEU A 90 -4.27 -1.45 -6.35
C LEU A 90 -5.67 -1.12 -6.89
N HIS A 91 -5.76 -0.63 -8.13
CA HIS A 91 -7.04 -0.34 -8.77
C HIS A 91 -7.91 -1.59 -8.89
N GLN A 92 -7.34 -2.73 -9.31
CA GLN A 92 -8.06 -4.01 -9.33
C GLN A 92 -8.51 -4.43 -7.94
N TRP A 93 -7.63 -4.33 -6.95
CA TRP A 93 -7.93 -4.66 -5.56
C TRP A 93 -9.05 -3.79 -4.97
N THR A 94 -9.07 -2.47 -5.27
CA THR A 94 -10.11 -1.54 -4.80
C THR A 94 -11.44 -1.70 -5.53
N ALA A 95 -11.42 -2.23 -6.76
CA ALA A 95 -12.63 -2.50 -7.54
C ALA A 95 -13.29 -3.84 -7.17
N GLN A 96 -12.66 -4.65 -6.31
CA GLN A 96 -13.24 -5.88 -5.81
C GLN A 96 -14.25 -5.57 -4.70
N GLU A 97 -15.39 -6.25 -4.74
CA GLU A 97 -16.39 -6.22 -3.67
C GLU A 97 -15.93 -7.11 -2.52
N TRP A 98 -15.27 -6.53 -1.51
CA TRP A 98 -14.79 -7.30 -0.36
C TRP A 98 -15.91 -7.50 0.67
N GLN A 99 -16.15 -8.75 1.03
CA GLN A 99 -17.22 -9.08 1.98
C GLN A 99 -16.99 -10.38 2.76
N THR A 100 -17.79 -10.58 3.80
CA THR A 100 -17.95 -11.89 4.45
C THR A 100 -18.90 -12.75 3.63
N ALA A 101 -18.85 -14.07 3.83
CA ALA A 101 -19.70 -15.00 3.07
C ALA A 101 -21.21 -14.79 3.29
N ASP A 102 -21.59 -14.12 4.39
CA ASP A 102 -22.96 -13.83 4.80
C ASP A 102 -23.24 -12.33 4.90
N GLU A 103 -22.37 -11.49 4.31
CA GLU A 103 -22.50 -10.02 4.19
C GLU A 103 -22.63 -9.25 5.52
N LYS A 104 -22.44 -9.94 6.65
CA LYS A 104 -22.46 -9.37 8.00
C LYS A 104 -21.07 -8.94 8.46
N PRO A 105 -20.93 -8.10 9.49
CA PRO A 105 -19.64 -7.68 10.02
C PRO A 105 -18.68 -8.85 10.28
N ALA A 106 -17.40 -8.69 9.93
CA ALA A 106 -16.40 -9.75 10.07
C ALA A 106 -16.07 -10.06 11.53
N ARG A 107 -15.99 -9.03 12.39
CA ARG A 107 -15.77 -9.19 13.83
C ARG A 107 -17.07 -9.51 14.53
N ARG A 108 -17.09 -10.58 15.33
CA ARG A 108 -18.28 -11.07 16.02
C ARG A 108 -17.94 -11.61 17.42
N PRO A 109 -18.94 -11.77 18.30
CA PRO A 109 -18.73 -12.35 19.63
C PRO A 109 -18.10 -13.75 19.59
N ASN A 110 -18.41 -14.56 18.58
CA ASN A 110 -17.88 -15.92 18.41
C ASN A 110 -16.57 -15.98 17.61
N GLY A 111 -15.90 -14.85 17.38
CA GLY A 111 -14.67 -14.75 16.61
C GLY A 111 -14.85 -14.15 15.23
N THR A 112 -13.73 -13.81 14.59
CA THR A 112 -13.72 -13.14 13.29
C THR A 112 -14.02 -14.14 12.16
N THR A 113 -14.89 -13.77 11.20
CA THR A 113 -15.12 -14.53 9.96
C THR A 113 -14.15 -14.09 8.86
N ARG A 114 -14.03 -14.88 7.78
CA ARG A 114 -13.11 -14.53 6.70
C ARG A 114 -13.69 -13.38 5.86
N TYR A 115 -12.81 -12.50 5.42
CA TYR A 115 -13.10 -11.42 4.48
C TYR A 115 -12.40 -11.71 3.14
N LEU A 116 -13.17 -11.85 2.07
CA LEU A 116 -12.68 -12.18 0.72
C LEU A 116 -13.47 -11.38 -0.34
N PRO A 117 -12.95 -11.22 -1.56
CA PRO A 117 -13.74 -10.72 -2.68
C PRO A 117 -14.98 -11.59 -2.92
N ALA A 118 -16.12 -10.97 -3.26
CA ALA A 118 -17.38 -11.65 -3.57
C ALA A 118 -17.19 -12.77 -4.62
N LYS A 119 -16.48 -12.46 -5.72
CA LYS A 119 -16.11 -13.43 -6.76
C LYS A 119 -15.33 -14.63 -6.23
N ALA A 120 -14.49 -14.44 -5.20
CA ALA A 120 -13.77 -15.54 -4.58
C ALA A 120 -14.69 -16.40 -3.70
N TRP A 121 -15.76 -15.83 -3.13
CA TRP A 121 -16.80 -16.61 -2.48
C TRP A 121 -17.59 -17.43 -3.51
N ASP A 122 -17.93 -16.86 -4.66
CA ASP A 122 -18.71 -17.58 -5.70
C ASP A 122 -17.99 -18.82 -6.23
N ALA A 123 -16.65 -18.77 -6.28
CA ALA A 123 -15.82 -19.90 -6.69
C ALA A 123 -15.63 -21.00 -5.62
N LEU A 124 -16.19 -20.83 -4.41
CA LEU A 124 -16.07 -21.81 -3.32
C LEU A 124 -17.37 -22.60 -3.14
N THR A 125 -17.23 -23.91 -2.97
CA THR A 125 -18.35 -24.76 -2.55
C THR A 125 -18.83 -24.41 -1.14
N PRO A 126 -20.08 -24.73 -0.76
CA PRO A 126 -20.58 -24.47 0.60
C PRO A 126 -19.68 -25.07 1.71
N ALA A 127 -19.12 -26.26 1.46
CA ALA A 127 -18.18 -26.91 2.37
C ALA A 127 -16.86 -26.13 2.50
N GLU A 128 -16.28 -25.67 1.40
CA GLU A 128 -15.07 -24.85 1.41
C GLU A 128 -15.30 -23.48 2.05
N LYS A 129 -16.48 -22.87 1.86
CA LYS A 129 -16.87 -21.62 2.54
C LYS A 129 -16.88 -21.81 4.05
N LYS A 130 -17.55 -22.86 4.52
CA LYS A 130 -17.63 -23.22 5.94
C LYS A 130 -16.24 -23.49 6.52
N ALA A 131 -15.41 -24.29 5.87
CA ALA A 131 -14.05 -24.59 6.31
C ALA A 131 -13.16 -23.33 6.40
N THR A 132 -13.31 -22.41 5.43
CA THR A 132 -12.56 -21.15 5.38
C THR A 132 -12.92 -20.22 6.54
N ASN A 133 -14.20 -20.14 6.87
CA ASN A 133 -14.69 -19.38 8.03
C ASN A 133 -14.31 -20.05 9.35
N ALA A 134 -14.48 -21.36 9.48
CA ALA A 134 -14.11 -22.12 10.67
C ALA A 134 -12.63 -21.95 11.00
N LYS A 135 -11.75 -22.01 10.01
CA LYS A 135 -10.31 -21.75 10.20
C LYS A 135 -10.05 -20.33 10.74
N LYS A 136 -10.73 -19.30 10.22
CA LYS A 136 -10.53 -17.92 10.71
C LYS A 136 -11.10 -17.72 12.11
N GLN A 137 -12.25 -18.31 12.40
CA GLN A 137 -12.87 -18.25 13.72
C GLN A 137 -12.02 -18.95 14.77
N ALA A 138 -11.49 -20.15 14.47
CA ALA A 138 -10.60 -20.88 15.37
C ALA A 138 -9.34 -20.06 15.72
N GLY A 139 -8.63 -19.54 14.72
CA GLY A 139 -7.46 -18.69 14.98
C GLY A 139 -7.84 -17.41 15.72
N SER A 140 -8.97 -16.78 15.39
CA SER A 140 -9.45 -15.61 16.13
C SER A 140 -9.74 -15.90 17.61
N LYS A 141 -10.28 -17.07 17.94
CA LYS A 141 -10.51 -17.50 19.33
C LYS A 141 -9.20 -17.82 20.05
N ALA A 142 -8.21 -18.31 19.33
CA ALA A 142 -6.85 -18.53 19.83
C ALA A 142 -6.02 -17.24 19.98
N GLY A 143 -6.60 -16.06 19.70
CA GLY A 143 -5.90 -14.77 19.78
C GLY A 143 -5.04 -14.45 18.55
N GLU A 144 -5.10 -15.26 17.49
CA GLU A 144 -4.34 -15.01 16.26
C GLU A 144 -4.95 -13.87 15.45
N HIS A 145 -4.22 -12.76 15.34
CA HIS A 145 -4.58 -11.64 14.47
C HIS A 145 -4.52 -12.05 12.99
N THR A 146 -3.52 -12.85 12.61
CA THR A 146 -3.28 -13.31 11.23
C THR A 146 -3.46 -14.80 11.13
N VAL A 147 -4.43 -15.24 10.31
CA VAL A 147 -4.71 -16.67 10.07
C VAL A 147 -4.57 -16.93 8.58
N ALA A 148 -3.78 -17.92 8.17
CA ALA A 148 -3.65 -18.28 6.76
C ALA A 148 -4.99 -18.67 6.13
N ASN A 149 -5.16 -18.35 4.84
CA ASN A 149 -6.28 -18.86 4.04
C ASN A 149 -6.16 -20.37 3.84
N THR A 150 -7.30 -21.05 3.70
CA THR A 150 -7.37 -22.44 3.21
C THR A 150 -6.83 -22.51 1.78
N ALA A 151 -6.40 -23.70 1.33
CA ALA A 151 -5.91 -23.87 -0.04
C ALA A 151 -6.97 -23.46 -1.08
N ALA A 152 -8.23 -23.84 -0.84
CA ALA A 152 -9.38 -23.43 -1.65
C ALA A 152 -9.53 -21.90 -1.71
N ALA A 153 -9.51 -21.21 -0.56
CA ALA A 153 -9.62 -19.74 -0.54
C ALA A 153 -8.42 -19.03 -1.16
N LYS A 154 -7.21 -19.60 -1.09
CA LYS A 154 -6.03 -19.08 -1.81
C LYS A 154 -6.23 -19.18 -3.33
N ARG A 155 -6.71 -20.33 -3.82
CA ARG A 155 -7.01 -20.55 -5.23
C ARG A 155 -8.11 -19.62 -5.74
N ALA A 156 -9.23 -19.56 -5.01
CA ALA A 156 -10.38 -18.73 -5.37
C ALA A 156 -10.01 -17.23 -5.41
N ARG A 157 -9.19 -16.74 -4.48
CA ARG A 157 -8.68 -15.36 -4.53
C ARG A 157 -7.85 -15.08 -5.77
N LYS A 158 -6.93 -15.99 -6.12
CA LYS A 158 -6.08 -15.83 -7.31
C LYS A 158 -6.90 -15.80 -8.61
N GLN A 159 -8.06 -16.49 -8.63
CA GLN A 159 -8.98 -16.47 -9.77
C GLN A 159 -9.87 -15.23 -9.82
N ALA A 160 -10.01 -14.51 -8.71
CA ALA A 160 -10.83 -13.30 -8.60
C ALA A 160 -10.05 -11.99 -8.84
N GLU A 161 -8.72 -12.08 -8.98
CA GLU A 161 -7.79 -10.98 -9.33
C GLU A 161 -7.67 -10.82 -10.86
#